data_AF-A0A3D0SR29-F1
#
_entry.id   AF-A0A3D0SR29-F1
#
_cell.length_a   1.000
_cell.length_b   1.000
_cell.length_c   1.000
_cell.angle_alpha   90.00
_cell.angle_beta   90.00
_cell.angle_gamma   90.00
#
_symmetry.space_group_name_H-M   'P 1'
#
loop_
_entity.id
_entity.type
_entity.pdbx_description
1 polymer ?
#
loop_
_entity_poly.entity_id
_entity_poly.type
_entity_poly.pdbx_seq_one_letter_code
_entity_poly.pdbx_strand_id
1 'polypeptide(L)' 'FERKLFVIRKQAHRSIWRGNAFSNEQQFYIPSLSARTLVYKGMILARNIGIYYPELRDPRLESALALVHQRF' A
#
# COMPACT_ATOMS: atom_id res chain seq x y z
N PHE A 1 -14.29 -1.04 -12.08
CA PHE A 1 -13.96 -0.62 -10.70
C PHE A 1 -12.52 -0.13 -10.59
N GLU A 2 -11.52 -0.97 -10.90
CA GLU A 2 -10.08 -0.65 -10.81
C GLU A 2 -9.64 0.67 -11.48
N ARG A 3 -10.09 0.95 -12.71
CA ARG A 3 -9.77 2.22 -13.39
C ARG A 3 -10.27 3.45 -12.62
N LYS A 4 -11.40 3.36 -11.92
CA LYS A 4 -11.90 4.45 -11.06
C LYS A 4 -10.98 4.62 -9.85
N LEU A 5 -10.62 3.53 -9.17
CA LEU A 5 -9.68 3.57 -8.04
C LEU A 5 -8.31 4.12 -8.43
N PHE A 6 -7.81 3.77 -9.62
CA PHE A 6 -6.58 4.35 -10.16
C PHE A 6 -6.65 5.88 -10.28
N VAL A 7 -7.74 6.40 -10.88
CA VAL A 7 -7.96 7.85 -11.02
C VAL A 7 -8.09 8.51 -9.65
N ILE A 8 -8.87 7.92 -8.74
CA ILE A 8 -9.07 8.42 -7.36
C ILE A 8 -7.72 8.51 -6.64
N ARG A 9 -6.89 7.46 -6.68
CA ARG A 9 -5.56 7.47 -6.05
C ARG A 9 -4.70 8.61 -6.59
N LYS A 10 -4.71 8.83 -7.91
CA LYS A 10 -3.91 9.90 -8.56
C LYS A 10 -4.44 11.29 -8.19
N GLN A 11 -5.76 11.46 -8.14
CA GLN A 11 -6.38 12.72 -7.73
C GLN A 11 -6.10 13.03 -6.26
N ALA A 12 -6.30 12.07 -5.35
CA ALA A 12 -6.02 12.25 -3.92
C ALA A 12 -4.57 12.69 -3.68
N HIS A 13 -3.61 12.00 -4.31
CA HIS A 13 -2.20 12.35 -4.21
C HIS A 13 -1.90 13.76 -4.74
N ARG A 14 -2.49 14.14 -5.89
CA ARG A 14 -2.32 15.48 -6.46
C ARG A 14 -2.94 16.57 -5.59
N SER A 15 -4.09 16.30 -4.97
CA SER A 15 -4.77 17.25 -4.10
C SER A 15 -3.99 17.48 -2.81
N ILE A 16 -3.46 16.41 -2.20
CA ILE A 16 -2.67 16.51 -0.96
C ILE A 16 -1.36 17.24 -1.23
N TRP A 17 -0.57 16.84 -2.23
CA TRP A 17 0.72 17.48 -2.53
C TRP A 17 0.65 18.95 -3.00
N ARG A 18 -0.53 19.43 -3.39
CA ARG A 18 -0.73 20.82 -3.80
C ARG A 18 -1.42 21.66 -2.74
N GLY A 19 -1.94 21.01 -1.69
CA GLY A 19 -2.97 21.57 -0.83
C GLY A 19 -2.45 22.48 0.29
N ASN A 20 -1.18 22.36 0.69
CA ASN A 20 -0.72 22.86 2.00
C ASN A 20 -1.69 22.50 3.16
N ALA A 21 -2.45 21.41 3.00
CA ALA A 21 -3.44 20.93 3.93
C ALA A 21 -2.79 20.32 5.18
N PHE A 22 -1.53 19.86 5.08
CA PHE A 22 -0.79 19.27 6.20
C PHE A 22 0.68 19.72 6.18
N SER A 23 1.33 19.77 7.34
CA SER A 23 2.76 20.09 7.44
C SER A 23 3.69 19.03 6.80
N ASN A 24 3.18 17.81 6.58
CA ASN A 24 3.96 16.65 6.12
C ASN A 24 3.40 16.00 4.85
N GLU A 25 2.92 16.79 3.87
CA GLU A 25 2.29 16.25 2.65
C GLU A 25 3.17 15.26 1.88
N GLN A 26 4.49 15.43 1.96
CA GLN A 26 5.47 14.55 1.34
C GLN A 26 5.51 13.13 1.95
N GLN A 27 4.97 12.97 3.17
CA GLN A 27 4.87 11.67 3.85
C GLN A 27 3.62 10.89 3.41
N PHE A 28 2.68 11.52 2.71
CA PHE A 28 1.47 10.84 2.25
C PHE A 28 1.78 9.85 1.12
N TYR A 29 1.41 8.60 1.31
CA TYR A 29 1.60 7.56 0.31
C TYR A 29 0.54 6.46 0.43
N ILE A 30 -0.05 6.08 -0.71
CA ILE A 30 -1.00 4.95 -0.80
C ILE A 30 -0.29 3.77 -1.48
N PRO A 31 0.09 2.69 -0.75
CA PRO A 31 0.80 1.55 -1.31
C PRO A 31 -0.02 0.79 -2.37
N SER A 32 -1.31 0.59 -2.13
CA SER A 32 -2.25 0.01 -3.09
C SER A 32 -3.66 0.58 -2.88
N LEU A 33 -4.40 0.78 -3.97
CA LEU A 33 -5.84 1.08 -3.93
C LEU A 33 -6.52 0.29 -5.06
N SER A 34 -6.95 -0.93 -4.72
CA SER A 34 -7.49 -1.92 -5.65
C SER A 34 -8.41 -2.87 -4.89
N ALA A 35 -9.42 -3.46 -5.57
CA ALA A 35 -10.19 -4.59 -5.00
C ALA A 35 -9.54 -5.95 -5.28
N ARG A 36 -8.42 -5.99 -6.02
CA ARG A 36 -7.78 -7.24 -6.47
C ARG A 36 -6.33 -7.39 -6.02
N THR A 37 -5.67 -6.31 -5.65
CA THR A 37 -4.25 -6.33 -5.30
C THR A 37 -4.00 -5.46 -4.07
N LEU A 38 -3.44 -6.08 -3.04
CA LEU A 38 -2.99 -5.41 -1.83
C LEU A 38 -1.47 -5.47 -1.75
N VAL A 39 -0.85 -4.38 -1.29
CA VAL A 39 0.59 -4.29 -1.10
C VAL A 39 0.89 -4.08 0.38
N TYR A 40 1.43 -5.11 1.02
CA TYR A 40 2.05 -5.01 2.34
C TYR A 40 3.53 -4.70 2.17
N LYS A 41 3.96 -3.50 2.55
CA LYS A 41 5.36 -3.05 2.41
C LYS A 41 5.79 -2.21 3.61
N GLY A 42 7.07 -2.21 3.92
CA GLY A 42 7.62 -1.40 5.00
C GLY A 42 9.14 -1.40 5.01
N MET A 43 9.73 -0.50 5.79
CA MET A 43 11.16 -0.47 6.08
C MET A 43 11.45 -1.48 7.19
N ILE A 44 11.43 -2.76 6.84
CA ILE A 44 11.59 -3.89 7.77
C ILE A 44 12.41 -5.01 7.12
N LEU A 45 13.06 -5.82 7.93
CA LEU A 45 13.73 -7.03 7.47
C LEU A 45 12.68 -8.01 6.95
N ALA A 46 12.91 -8.60 5.77
CA ALA A 46 11.94 -9.46 5.10
C ALA A 46 11.43 -10.61 6.01
N ARG A 47 12.31 -11.20 6.82
CA ARG A 47 11.96 -12.25 7.80
C ARG A 47 10.90 -11.82 8.83
N ASN A 48 10.78 -10.53 9.10
CA ASN A 48 9.87 -9.97 10.10
C ASN A 48 8.52 -9.53 9.50
N ILE A 49 8.31 -9.66 8.19
CA ILE A 49 7.11 -9.11 7.53
C ILE A 49 5.80 -9.70 8.08
N GLY A 50 5.76 -11.02 8.33
CA GLY A 50 4.59 -11.67 8.92
C GLY A 50 4.43 -11.45 10.43
N ILE A 51 5.48 -10.96 11.11
CA ILE A 51 5.35 -10.51 12.51
C ILE A 51 4.78 -9.10 12.54
N TYR A 52 5.26 -8.23 11.64
CA TYR A 52 4.86 -6.83 11.57
C TYR A 52 3.45 -6.64 11.00
N TYR A 53 3.05 -7.48 10.03
CA TYR A 53 1.70 -7.52 9.47
C TYR A 53 1.06 -8.88 9.82
N PRO A 54 0.37 -8.99 10.98
CA PRO A 54 -0.24 -10.24 11.44
C PRO A 54 -1.30 -10.79 10.48
N GLU A 55 -1.93 -9.93 9.68
CA GLU A 55 -2.92 -10.30 8.66
C GLU A 55 -2.33 -11.25 7.61
N LEU A 56 -1.01 -11.19 7.37
CA LEU A 56 -0.33 -12.13 6.47
C LEU A 56 -0.27 -13.57 7.01
N ARG A 57 -0.59 -13.78 8.28
CA ARG A 57 -0.69 -15.10 8.92
C ARG A 57 -2.13 -15.57 9.10
N ASP A 58 -3.10 -14.73 8.75
CA ASP A 58 -4.51 -15.08 8.84
C ASP A 58 -4.88 -16.05 7.72
N PRO A 59 -5.50 -17.22 8.03
CA PRO A 59 -5.87 -18.20 7.02
C PRO A 59 -6.89 -17.68 6.00
N ARG A 60 -7.61 -16.58 6.30
CA ARG A 60 -8.55 -15.95 5.35
C ARG A 60 -7.83 -15.14 4.27
N LEU A 61 -6.56 -14.79 4.45
CA LEU A 61 -5.78 -14.05 3.47
C LEU A 61 -5.18 -15.00 2.44
N GLU A 62 -6.02 -15.43 1.51
CA GLU A 62 -5.63 -16.31 0.41
C GLU A 62 -5.45 -15.53 -0.89
N SER A 63 -4.51 -15.97 -1.73
CA SER A 63 -4.31 -15.41 -3.07
C SER A 63 -3.79 -16.49 -4.02
N ALA A 64 -4.27 -16.45 -5.27
CA ALA A 64 -3.75 -17.30 -6.34
C ALA A 64 -2.31 -16.92 -6.75
N LEU A 65 -1.87 -15.71 -6.41
CA LEU A 65 -0.53 -15.21 -6.73
C LEU A 65 0.00 -14.31 -5.60
N ALA A 66 1.28 -14.50 -5.26
CA ALA A 66 2.02 -13.61 -4.38
C ALA A 66 3.32 -13.17 -5.06
N LEU A 67 3.68 -11.89 -4.91
CA LEU A 67 4.95 -11.34 -5.35
C LEU A 67 5.67 -10.73 -4.16
N VAL A 68 6.92 -11.14 -3.97
CA VAL A 68 7.78 -10.68 -2.86
C VAL A 68 8.97 -9.90 -3.41
N HIS A 69 9.36 -8.85 -2.70
CA HIS A 69 10.54 -8.05 -3.02
C HIS A 69 11.23 -7.60 -1.74
N GLN A 70 12.56 -7.74 -1.71
CA GLN A 70 13.41 -7.12 -0.71
C GLN A 70 14.33 -6.13 -1.42
N ARG A 71 14.33 -4.89 -0.93
CA ARG A 71 15.26 -3.86 -1.37
C ARG A 71 16.57 -4.01 -0.60
N PHE A 72 17.69 -3.91 -1.31
CA PHE A 72 19.03 -3.76 -0.71
C PHE A 72 19.24 -2.33 -0.18
#